data_AF-A0A8B6FKF4-F1
#
_entry.id   AF-A0A8B6FKF4-F1
#
_cell.length_a   1.000
_cell.length_b   1.000
_cell.length_c   1.000
_cell.angle_alpha   90.00
_cell.angle_beta   90.00
_cell.angle_gamma   90.00
#
_symmetry.space_group_name_H-M   'P 1'
#
loop_
_entity.id
_entity.type
_entity.pdbx_description
1 polymer ?
#
loop_
_entity_poly.entity_id
_entity_poly.type
_entity_poly.pdbx_seq_one_letter_code
_entity_poly.pdbx_strand_id
1 'polypeptide(L)'
;MDSELTYNINDDDAQNVTQRNGKHFKSDIINHWEDIDVEQVKVVVYQNGLEHAFLSFDGSRTNKTNWFSQERLMNSSYSDLMTEDTQQRGYYFSIDGYAPLHRRFYVNKLWDGCPNDSGWLLVSEGKSGFCSFEPENRLLILYSSKSTFMNGVEIKTSTCQSLASQADICSTPVQLAFNMFCYTLCNNSKAETNLQEKIQKLEKELSVKKKDTSNYKRSLTSAPDDRFSSKAMGLVGALCIAIVVGFIISLDCVSICKKLS
;
A
#
# COMPACT_ATOMS: atom_id res chain seq x y z
N MET A 1 4.73 2.00 26.39
CA MET A 1 4.18 1.67 25.06
C MET A 1 2.69 1.33 25.12
N ASP A 2 2.09 1.31 26.32
CA ASP A 2 0.64 1.20 26.60
C ASP A 2 -0.19 2.45 26.28
N SER A 3 0.18 3.21 25.25
CA SER A 3 -0.68 4.31 24.82
C SER A 3 -1.89 3.73 24.12
N GLU A 4 -3.10 3.98 24.63
CA GLU A 4 -4.37 3.71 23.94
C GLU A 4 -4.62 4.68 22.77
N LEU A 5 -3.74 5.66 22.57
CA LEU A 5 -3.95 6.67 21.53
C LEU A 5 -3.64 6.08 20.15
N THR A 6 -4.56 6.32 19.22
CA THR A 6 -4.30 6.26 17.79
C THR A 6 -3.39 7.40 17.37
N TYR A 7 -2.68 7.23 16.26
CA TYR A 7 -1.78 8.28 15.78
C TYR A 7 -1.84 8.38 14.26
N ASN A 8 -2.06 9.61 13.77
CA ASN A 8 -2.12 9.94 12.35
C ASN A 8 -3.17 9.15 11.53
N ILE A 9 -4.31 8.82 12.14
CA ILE A 9 -5.37 8.03 11.48
C ILE A 9 -6.06 8.73 10.31
N ASN A 10 -6.03 10.07 10.29
CA ASN A 10 -6.59 10.89 9.21
C ASN A 10 -5.51 11.44 8.26
N ASP A 11 -4.29 10.91 8.34
CA ASP A 11 -3.16 11.34 7.53
C ASP A 11 -2.85 10.25 6.50
N ASP A 12 -3.38 10.43 5.28
CA ASP A 12 -3.24 9.46 4.18
C ASP A 12 -1.77 9.21 3.82
N ASP A 13 -0.93 10.25 3.92
CA ASP A 13 0.50 10.11 3.67
C ASP A 13 1.16 9.24 4.75
N ALA A 14 0.72 9.32 6.01
CA ALA A 14 1.29 8.53 7.12
C ALA A 14 0.85 7.07 7.08
N GLN A 15 -0.33 6.81 6.52
CA GLN A 15 -0.83 5.46 6.25
C GLN A 15 -0.08 4.78 5.10
N ASN A 16 0.47 5.56 4.17
CA ASN A 16 1.21 5.02 3.03
C ASN A 16 2.65 4.64 3.40
N VAL A 17 2.86 3.35 3.68
CA VAL A 17 4.16 2.74 4.04
C VAL A 17 5.26 2.98 2.99
N THR A 18 4.89 3.26 1.73
CA THR A 18 5.85 3.53 0.64
C THR A 18 6.19 5.01 0.46
N GLN A 19 5.44 5.90 1.11
CA GLN A 19 5.58 7.35 0.97
C GLN A 19 6.47 7.90 2.09
N ARG A 20 7.53 8.62 1.70
CA ARG A 20 8.47 9.21 2.66
C ARG A 20 7.94 10.54 3.20
N ASN A 21 6.97 10.50 4.12
CA ASN A 21 6.50 11.71 4.79
C ASN A 21 7.12 11.90 6.20
N GLY A 22 7.89 10.92 6.67
CA GLY A 22 8.58 10.95 7.97
C GLY A 22 7.66 10.83 9.19
N LYS A 23 6.36 10.58 8.99
CA LYS A 23 5.37 10.50 10.07
C LYS A 23 5.19 9.05 10.50
N HIS A 24 5.06 8.84 11.81
CA HIS A 24 4.63 7.56 12.34
C HIS A 24 3.12 7.40 12.18
N PHE A 25 2.66 6.17 12.03
CA PHE A 25 1.23 5.84 11.99
C PHE A 25 0.96 4.71 12.98
N LYS A 26 -0.15 4.83 13.70
CA LYS A 26 -0.66 3.77 14.58
C LYS A 26 -2.17 3.68 14.38
N SER A 27 -2.60 2.55 13.81
CA SER A 27 -4.01 2.23 13.62
C SER A 27 -4.72 1.96 14.95
N ASP A 28 -6.03 2.25 14.99
CA ASP A 28 -6.90 1.97 16.14
C ASP A 28 -7.08 0.48 16.40
N ILE A 29 -6.95 -0.35 15.37
CA ILE A 29 -7.08 -1.81 15.49
C ILE A 29 -6.14 -2.40 16.54
N ILE A 30 -4.98 -1.77 16.77
CA ILE A 30 -3.99 -2.21 17.75
C ILE A 30 -4.51 -2.03 19.20
N ASN A 31 -5.38 -1.05 19.43
CA ASN A 31 -5.98 -0.81 20.74
C ASN A 31 -7.03 -1.88 21.10
N HIS A 32 -7.69 -2.45 20.09
CA HIS A 32 -8.70 -3.49 20.23
C HIS A 32 -8.11 -4.90 20.01
N TRP A 33 -6.83 -5.09 20.34
CA TRP A 33 -6.11 -6.35 20.12
C TRP A 33 -6.81 -7.56 20.75
N GLU A 34 -7.35 -7.40 21.96
CA GLU A 34 -8.03 -8.48 22.69
C GLU A 34 -9.41 -8.80 22.10
N ASP A 35 -9.98 -7.90 21.29
CA ASP A 35 -11.29 -8.07 20.66
C ASP A 35 -11.20 -8.70 19.26
N ILE A 36 -9.97 -8.89 18.74
CA ILE A 36 -9.71 -9.46 17.42
C ILE A 36 -8.87 -10.73 17.54
N ASP A 37 -9.17 -11.70 16.68
CA ASP A 37 -8.38 -12.93 16.61
C ASP A 37 -7.14 -12.71 15.73
N VAL A 38 -6.04 -12.25 16.35
CA VAL A 38 -4.78 -12.04 15.64
C VAL A 38 -4.10 -13.39 15.41
N GLU A 39 -4.15 -13.91 14.19
CA GLU A 39 -3.47 -15.17 13.86
C GLU A 39 -1.96 -14.97 13.67
N GLN A 40 -1.56 -13.91 12.96
CA GLN A 40 -0.17 -13.67 12.59
C GLN A 40 0.18 -12.18 12.63
N VAL A 41 1.43 -11.89 12.98
CA VAL A 41 1.97 -10.52 12.98
C VAL A 41 3.23 -10.49 12.13
N LYS A 42 3.37 -9.51 11.23
CA LYS A 42 4.59 -9.31 10.42
C LYS A 42 5.22 -7.96 10.73
N VAL A 43 6.49 -7.96 11.14
CA VAL A 43 7.34 -6.78 11.24
C VAL A 43 8.20 -6.71 10.00
N VAL A 44 8.21 -5.56 9.33
CA VAL A 44 8.96 -5.35 8.08
C VAL A 44 9.74 -4.05 8.17
N VAL A 45 11.04 -4.11 7.84
CA VAL A 45 11.87 -2.93 7.68
C VAL A 45 11.89 -2.55 6.21
N TYR A 46 11.33 -1.38 5.91
CA TYR A 46 11.44 -0.77 4.60
C TYR A 46 12.59 0.24 4.56
N GLN A 47 13.38 0.17 3.50
CA GLN A 47 14.31 1.24 3.14
C GLN A 47 14.06 1.57 1.68
N ASN A 48 13.75 2.83 1.39
CA ASN A 48 13.55 3.30 0.03
C ASN A 48 12.44 2.58 -0.76
N GLY A 49 11.37 2.17 -0.06
CA GLY A 49 10.25 1.44 -0.66
C GLY A 49 10.50 -0.05 -0.89
N LEU A 50 11.68 -0.56 -0.52
CA LEU A 50 12.03 -1.98 -0.62
C LEU A 50 12.02 -2.64 0.75
N GLU A 51 11.48 -3.86 0.82
CA GLU A 51 11.56 -4.72 2.00
C GLU A 51 13.00 -5.23 2.16
N HIS A 52 13.63 -4.91 3.28
CA HIS A 52 15.02 -5.26 3.55
C HIS A 52 15.20 -6.33 4.64
N ALA A 53 14.26 -6.40 5.58
CA ALA A 53 14.24 -7.42 6.62
C ALA A 53 12.80 -7.65 7.07
N PHE A 54 12.49 -8.89 7.47
CA PHE A 54 11.18 -9.21 8.04
C PHE A 54 11.28 -10.24 9.16
N LEU A 55 10.30 -10.18 10.06
CA LEU A 55 10.04 -11.17 11.10
C LEU A 55 8.53 -11.43 11.11
N SER A 56 8.10 -12.69 11.15
CA SER A 56 6.69 -13.05 11.29
C SER A 56 6.45 -13.92 12.51
N PHE A 57 5.36 -13.66 13.23
CA PHE A 57 5.08 -14.23 14.53
C PHE A 57 3.69 -14.85 14.59
N ASP A 58 3.55 -15.89 15.41
CA ASP A 58 2.26 -16.42 15.86
C ASP A 58 1.63 -15.39 16.81
N GLY A 59 0.57 -14.73 16.32
CA GLY A 59 -0.19 -13.74 17.08
C GLY A 59 -1.24 -14.36 17.99
N SER A 60 -1.50 -15.67 17.89
CA SER A 60 -2.60 -16.29 18.61
C SER A 60 -2.37 -16.23 20.12
N ARG A 61 -3.43 -15.89 20.86
CA ARG A 61 -3.41 -15.80 22.33
C ARG A 61 -2.28 -14.89 22.84
N THR A 62 -2.12 -13.74 22.19
CA THR A 62 -1.18 -12.68 22.58
C THR A 62 -1.95 -11.42 22.94
N ASN A 63 -1.25 -10.48 23.58
CA ASN A 63 -1.67 -9.09 23.71
C ASN A 63 -0.78 -8.19 22.85
N LYS A 64 -1.14 -6.91 22.72
CA LYS A 64 -0.44 -5.92 21.88
C LYS A 64 1.06 -5.72 22.20
N THR A 65 1.56 -6.23 23.32
CA THR A 65 2.96 -6.07 23.78
C THR A 65 3.78 -7.36 23.85
N ASN A 66 3.17 -8.55 23.85
CA ASN A 66 3.89 -9.81 24.11
C ASN A 66 4.03 -10.75 22.89
N TRP A 67 3.44 -10.41 21.74
CA TRP A 67 3.54 -11.20 20.51
C TRP A 67 4.97 -11.19 19.91
N PHE A 68 5.77 -10.17 20.20
CA PHE A 68 7.12 -10.01 19.66
C PHE A 68 8.13 -10.74 20.55
N SER A 69 8.23 -12.06 20.41
CA SER A 69 9.16 -12.92 21.15
C SER A 69 9.75 -14.00 20.22
N GLN A 70 10.94 -14.51 20.56
CA GLN A 70 11.60 -15.54 19.75
C GLN A 70 10.80 -16.84 19.71
N GLU A 71 10.17 -17.21 20.83
CA GLU A 71 9.29 -18.40 20.95
C GLU A 71 8.09 -18.39 20.00
N ARG A 72 7.66 -17.21 19.55
CA ARG A 72 6.55 -17.02 18.62
C ARG A 72 6.99 -16.80 17.18
N LEU A 73 8.30 -16.76 16.92
CA LEU A 73 8.85 -16.49 15.59
C LEU A 73 8.56 -17.68 14.67
N MET A 74 7.76 -17.44 13.63
CA MET A 74 7.41 -18.43 12.61
C MET A 74 8.31 -18.36 11.39
N ASN A 75 8.75 -17.16 10.99
CA ASN A 75 9.61 -16.94 9.84
C ASN A 75 10.43 -15.66 10.00
N SER A 76 11.58 -15.60 9.33
CA SER A 76 12.51 -14.48 9.40
C SER A 76 13.34 -14.38 8.12
N SER A 77 13.76 -13.18 7.75
CA SER A 77 14.81 -12.97 6.75
C SER A 77 16.21 -13.36 7.25
N TYR A 78 16.37 -13.58 8.56
CA TYR A 78 17.63 -13.95 9.19
C TYR A 78 17.71 -15.46 9.44
N SER A 79 18.79 -16.08 8.97
CA SER A 79 18.96 -17.54 8.97
C SER A 79 19.35 -18.13 10.31
N ASP A 80 19.85 -17.31 11.23
CA ASP A 80 20.38 -17.69 12.55
C ASP A 80 19.42 -17.35 13.70
N LEU A 81 18.46 -16.45 13.47
CA LEU A 81 17.69 -15.85 14.56
C LEU A 81 16.75 -16.83 15.29
N MET A 82 16.20 -17.82 14.58
CA MET A 82 15.30 -18.82 15.18
C MET A 82 16.00 -19.76 16.15
N THR A 83 17.28 -20.03 15.93
CA THR A 83 18.07 -21.00 16.70
C THR A 83 19.07 -20.31 17.63
N GLU A 84 19.01 -18.98 17.73
CA GLU A 84 19.90 -18.22 18.60
C GLU A 84 19.68 -18.56 20.07
N ASP A 85 20.79 -18.64 20.81
CA ASP A 85 20.79 -18.89 22.24
C ASP A 85 20.31 -17.66 23.04
N THR A 86 19.22 -17.84 23.79
CA THR A 86 18.61 -16.80 24.64
C THR A 86 19.22 -16.70 26.02
N GLN A 87 20.12 -17.62 26.39
CA GLN A 87 20.72 -17.65 27.73
C GLN A 87 21.85 -16.63 27.91
N GLN A 88 22.20 -15.88 26.86
CA GLN A 88 23.22 -14.86 26.95
C GLN A 88 22.79 -13.70 27.84
N ARG A 89 23.73 -13.19 28.63
CA ARG A 89 23.48 -12.05 29.52
C ARG A 89 23.09 -10.83 28.67
N GLY A 90 21.95 -10.22 29.03
CA GLY A 90 21.46 -9.03 28.32
C GLY A 90 20.87 -9.35 26.95
N TYR A 91 20.44 -10.59 26.71
CA TYR A 91 19.61 -10.95 25.55
C TYR A 91 18.20 -10.35 25.70
N TYR A 92 17.77 -9.65 24.65
CA TYR A 92 16.43 -9.10 24.49
C TYR A 92 15.87 -9.59 23.15
N PHE A 93 14.64 -10.04 23.21
CA PHE A 93 13.75 -10.21 22.06
C PHE A 93 12.37 -9.78 22.53
N SER A 94 12.13 -8.48 22.55
CA SER A 94 10.86 -7.92 23.05
C SER A 94 10.58 -6.52 22.52
N ILE A 95 9.31 -6.14 22.57
CA ILE A 95 8.85 -4.78 22.29
C ILE A 95 9.45 -3.78 23.27
N ASP A 96 9.42 -4.09 24.58
CA ASP A 96 9.90 -3.18 25.61
C ASP A 96 11.42 -3.01 25.58
N GLY A 97 12.16 -4.05 25.15
CA GLY A 97 13.60 -4.03 25.01
C GLY A 97 14.31 -3.57 26.28
N TYR A 98 15.24 -2.61 26.16
CA TYR A 98 15.95 -2.03 27.30
C TYR A 98 15.51 -0.60 27.57
N ALA A 99 14.56 -0.46 28.50
CA ALA A 99 13.98 0.82 28.86
C ALA A 99 14.99 1.90 29.30
N PRO A 100 16.05 1.61 30.08
CA PRO A 100 16.99 2.65 30.50
C PRO A 100 17.79 3.30 29.36
N LEU A 101 17.92 2.65 28.19
CA LEU A 101 18.53 3.27 26.99
C LEU A 101 17.50 3.60 25.91
N HIS A 102 16.20 3.45 26.20
CA HIS A 102 15.12 3.68 25.24
C HIS A 102 15.27 2.87 23.93
N ARG A 103 15.71 1.61 24.08
CA ARG A 103 15.82 0.62 23.01
C ARG A 103 14.53 -0.20 22.98
N ARG A 104 13.68 -0.02 21.96
CA ARG A 104 12.41 -0.73 21.73
C ARG A 104 12.53 -1.69 20.56
N PHE A 105 11.58 -2.62 20.45
CA PHE A 105 11.59 -3.68 19.43
C PHE A 105 13.01 -4.23 19.25
N TYR A 106 13.58 -4.64 20.38
CA TYR A 106 15.00 -4.89 20.50
C TYR A 106 15.26 -6.38 20.39
N VAL A 107 16.09 -6.74 19.41
CA VAL A 107 16.52 -8.09 19.10
C VAL A 107 18.04 -8.08 19.03
N ASN A 108 18.70 -8.41 20.15
CA ASN A 108 20.16 -8.45 20.24
C ASN A 108 20.68 -9.87 20.43
N LYS A 109 21.94 -10.06 20.01
CA LYS A 109 22.68 -11.29 20.23
C LYS A 109 23.52 -11.18 21.48
N LEU A 110 24.37 -10.16 21.49
CA LEU A 110 25.38 -9.94 22.51
C LEU A 110 25.29 -8.51 23.00
N TRP A 111 25.36 -8.37 24.32
CA TRP A 111 25.58 -7.10 24.98
C TRP A 111 26.93 -7.15 25.68
N ASP A 112 27.91 -6.51 25.08
CA ASP A 112 29.29 -6.45 25.60
C ASP A 112 29.90 -5.03 25.45
N GLY A 113 29.03 -4.02 25.41
CA GLY A 113 29.40 -2.61 25.28
C GLY A 113 29.35 -2.16 23.83
N CYS A 114 29.16 -0.85 23.59
CA CYS A 114 28.84 -0.31 22.26
C CYS A 114 29.69 -0.86 21.08
N PRO A 115 31.02 -1.06 21.19
CA PRO A 115 31.81 -1.63 20.08
C PRO A 115 31.48 -3.10 19.76
N ASN A 116 31.04 -3.86 20.75
CA ASN A 116 30.77 -5.30 20.68
C ASN A 116 29.28 -5.65 20.72
N ASP A 117 28.42 -4.67 21.04
CA ASP A 117 26.97 -4.81 20.97
C ASP A 117 26.59 -5.26 19.56
N SER A 118 25.83 -6.34 19.47
CA SER A 118 25.46 -6.94 18.19
C SER A 118 24.04 -7.47 18.21
N GLY A 119 23.39 -7.47 17.06
CA GLY A 119 21.97 -7.85 16.96
C GLY A 119 21.40 -7.76 15.56
N TRP A 120 20.08 -7.89 15.50
CA TRP A 120 19.30 -7.94 14.27
C TRP A 120 18.40 -6.73 14.09
N LEU A 121 17.75 -6.25 15.17
CA LEU A 121 16.80 -5.15 15.10
C LEU A 121 16.84 -4.30 16.38
N LEU A 122 16.73 -2.99 16.22
CA LEU A 122 16.62 -2.02 17.29
C LEU A 122 15.85 -0.79 16.82
N VAL A 123 14.81 -0.41 17.55
CA VAL A 123 14.17 0.91 17.44
C VAL A 123 14.68 1.78 18.60
N SER A 124 15.56 2.73 18.29
CA SER A 124 16.09 3.68 19.27
C SER A 124 15.22 4.93 19.30
N GLU A 125 14.73 5.33 20.47
CA GLU A 125 13.97 6.58 20.63
C GLU A 125 14.86 7.84 20.64
N GLY A 126 16.19 7.69 20.51
CA GLY A 126 17.12 8.82 20.41
C GLY A 126 17.29 9.62 21.69
N LYS A 127 17.08 9.02 22.87
CA LYS A 127 17.12 9.74 24.16
C LYS A 127 18.40 9.52 24.98
N SER A 128 19.18 8.50 24.66
CA SER A 128 20.29 8.06 25.52
C SER A 128 21.66 8.61 25.10
N GLY A 129 21.92 8.75 23.79
CA GLY A 129 23.24 9.16 23.28
C GLY A 129 24.38 8.20 23.64
N PHE A 130 24.05 7.03 24.19
CA PHE A 130 25.01 6.19 24.92
C PHE A 130 26.02 5.53 23.98
N CYS A 131 25.56 5.09 22.81
CA CYS A 131 26.41 4.55 21.76
C CYS A 131 26.48 5.52 20.58
N SER A 132 27.64 5.60 19.94
CA SER A 132 27.84 6.48 18.76
C SER A 132 26.91 6.14 17.59
N PHE A 133 26.44 4.90 17.49
CA PHE A 133 25.45 4.47 16.50
C PHE A 133 24.00 4.82 16.88
N GLU A 134 23.76 5.35 18.08
CA GLU A 134 22.47 5.86 18.58
C GLU A 134 22.59 7.35 18.97
N PRO A 135 22.73 8.26 17.99
CA PRO A 135 22.78 9.68 18.28
C PRO A 135 21.53 10.18 19.00
N GLU A 136 21.72 11.15 19.90
CA GLU A 136 20.63 11.83 20.58
C GLU A 136 19.70 12.58 19.62
N ASN A 137 18.47 12.80 20.06
CA ASN A 137 17.41 13.54 19.40
C ASN A 137 17.02 12.99 18.02
N ARG A 138 17.25 11.70 17.79
CA ARG A 138 16.91 11.04 16.53
C ARG A 138 16.32 9.65 16.76
N LEU A 139 15.06 9.48 16.36
CA LEU A 139 14.47 8.15 16.25
C LEU A 139 15.13 7.40 15.10
N LEU A 140 15.61 6.20 15.40
CA LEU A 140 16.32 5.36 14.43
C LEU A 140 15.77 3.94 14.47
N ILE A 141 15.64 3.36 13.28
CA ILE A 141 15.46 1.92 13.13
C ILE A 141 16.79 1.38 12.61
N LEU A 142 17.44 0.60 13.45
CA LEU A 142 18.71 -0.05 13.23
C LEU A 142 18.42 -1.53 12.94
N TYR A 143 18.89 -2.04 11.81
CA TYR A 143 18.67 -3.43 11.42
C TYR A 143 19.89 -4.04 10.71
N SER A 144 20.08 -5.35 10.92
CA SER A 144 21.13 -6.06 10.19
C SER A 144 20.77 -6.15 8.71
N SER A 145 21.73 -5.78 7.86
CA SER A 145 21.60 -5.90 6.41
C SER A 145 22.18 -7.20 5.84
N LYS A 146 22.74 -8.04 6.71
CA LYS A 146 23.19 -9.40 6.38
C LYS A 146 22.06 -10.39 6.65
N SER A 147 22.24 -11.66 6.26
CA SER A 147 21.33 -12.75 6.64
C SER A 147 21.46 -13.18 8.10
N THR A 148 22.32 -12.52 8.88
CA THR A 148 22.65 -12.83 10.28
C THR A 148 22.78 -11.53 11.09
N PHE A 149 23.08 -11.59 12.38
CA PHE A 149 23.37 -10.39 13.20
C PHE A 149 24.55 -9.55 12.68
N MET A 150 24.62 -8.30 13.12
CA MET A 150 25.73 -7.36 12.88
C MET A 150 26.09 -6.60 14.15
N ASN A 151 27.31 -6.06 14.24
CA ASN A 151 27.74 -5.18 15.32
C ASN A 151 27.14 -3.78 15.17
N GLY A 152 26.91 -3.06 16.27
CA GLY A 152 26.24 -1.76 16.30
C GLY A 152 26.75 -0.73 15.29
N VAL A 153 28.08 -0.69 15.05
CA VAL A 153 28.72 0.20 14.06
C VAL A 153 28.40 -0.16 12.61
N GLU A 154 28.14 -1.44 12.32
CA GLU A 154 27.83 -1.92 10.96
C GLU A 154 26.31 -2.03 10.69
N ILE A 155 25.47 -1.94 11.71
CA ILE A 155 24.02 -2.02 11.57
C ILE A 155 23.51 -0.84 10.73
N LYS A 156 22.68 -1.11 9.72
CA LYS A 156 22.14 -0.05 8.85
C LYS A 156 21.03 0.70 9.54
N THR A 157 20.99 2.00 9.32
CA THR A 157 19.89 2.87 9.75
C THR A 157 18.86 3.01 8.63
N SER A 158 17.57 2.85 8.94
CA SER A 158 16.52 3.50 8.18
C SER A 158 16.04 4.73 8.96
N THR A 159 15.98 5.86 8.27
CA THR A 159 15.32 7.06 8.80
C THR A 159 13.95 7.22 8.17
N CYS A 160 12.95 7.51 8.99
CA CYS A 160 11.77 8.25 8.54
C CYS A 160 12.23 9.65 8.17
N GLN A 161 12.35 9.97 6.87
CA GLN A 161 12.65 11.33 6.42
C GLN A 161 11.40 11.95 5.80
N SER A 162 11.02 13.13 6.29
CA SER A 162 10.25 14.12 5.53
C SER A 162 11.24 14.94 4.70
N LEU A 163 11.00 15.08 3.39
CA LEU A 163 11.61 16.16 2.62
C LEU A 163 10.57 17.27 2.49
N ALA A 164 10.95 18.46 2.96
CA ALA A 164 10.22 19.69 2.76
C ALA A 164 10.09 19.99 1.26
N SER A 165 8.92 20.52 0.90
CA SER A 165 8.55 21.07 -0.41
C SER A 165 9.61 22.02 -0.99
N GLN A 166 9.94 21.86 -2.28
CA GLN A 166 9.62 22.85 -3.32
C GLN A 166 9.96 22.33 -4.72
N ALA A 167 9.11 22.69 -5.67
CA ALA A 167 9.24 22.46 -7.09
C ALA A 167 10.30 23.40 -7.73
N ASP A 168 10.79 22.97 -8.90
CA ASP A 168 11.50 23.74 -9.94
C ASP A 168 12.98 24.10 -9.63
N ILE A 169 13.99 24.04 -10.51
CA ILE A 169 14.10 24.08 -11.99
C ILE A 169 15.32 23.21 -12.43
N CYS A 170 15.17 22.54 -13.57
CA CYS A 170 16.24 21.84 -14.30
C CYS A 170 17.12 22.83 -15.10
N SER A 171 18.45 22.79 -14.92
CA SER A 171 19.41 23.16 -15.96
C SER A 171 20.80 22.56 -15.68
N THR A 172 21.40 22.01 -16.74
CA THR A 172 22.63 21.20 -16.82
C THR A 172 23.90 22.07 -16.98
N PRO A 173 25.12 21.54 -17.25
CA PRO A 173 25.96 20.72 -16.36
C PRO A 173 27.43 21.23 -16.30
N VAL A 174 28.14 21.00 -15.18
CA VAL A 174 29.62 20.82 -15.21
C VAL A 174 29.97 19.66 -14.29
N GLN A 175 30.86 18.81 -14.79
CA GLN A 175 31.03 17.41 -14.47
C GLN A 175 32.30 17.18 -13.63
N LEU A 176 32.17 16.51 -12.50
CA LEU A 176 33.18 15.55 -11.99
C LEU A 176 32.41 14.33 -11.44
N ALA A 177 32.49 13.21 -12.17
CA ALA A 177 31.99 11.88 -11.79
C ALA A 177 33.01 11.22 -10.84
N PHE A 178 32.72 10.29 -9.91
CA PHE A 178 31.95 9.04 -9.88
C PHE A 178 31.65 8.73 -8.39
N ASN A 179 30.62 8.05 -7.88
CA ASN A 179 29.41 7.42 -8.42
C ASN A 179 28.31 7.59 -7.36
N MET A 180 27.41 8.51 -7.66
CA MET A 180 26.12 8.72 -7.01
C MET A 180 25.13 7.76 -7.66
N PHE A 181 24.69 6.75 -6.91
CA PHE A 181 23.42 6.06 -7.20
C PHE A 181 22.40 6.50 -6.16
N CYS A 182 21.94 7.75 -6.27
CA CYS A 182 20.55 8.02 -5.94
C CYS A 182 19.76 7.59 -7.17
N TYR A 183 18.97 6.52 -7.05
CA TYR A 183 17.85 6.37 -7.96
C TYR A 183 17.01 7.64 -7.77
N THR A 184 17.02 8.49 -8.79
CA THR A 184 15.82 9.23 -9.12
C THR A 184 14.73 8.19 -9.37
N LEU A 185 13.49 8.50 -8.98
CA LEU A 185 12.36 7.88 -9.66
C LEU A 185 12.44 8.34 -11.12
N CYS A 186 13.19 7.60 -11.94
CA CYS A 186 12.82 7.42 -13.33
C CYS A 186 11.45 6.76 -13.26
N ASN A 187 10.42 7.55 -13.51
CA ASN A 187 9.09 7.03 -13.75
C ASN A 187 9.19 6.13 -14.98
N ASN A 188 9.40 4.84 -14.77
CA ASN A 188 9.08 3.86 -15.79
C ASN A 188 7.55 3.85 -15.83
N SER A 189 6.98 4.72 -16.66
CA SER A 189 5.53 4.74 -16.93
C SER A 189 5.01 3.35 -17.32
N LYS A 190 5.90 2.45 -17.77
CA LYS A 190 5.62 1.05 -18.07
C LYS A 190 5.22 0.16 -16.87
N ALA A 191 5.67 0.47 -15.65
CA ALA A 191 5.38 -0.36 -14.46
C ALA A 191 4.03 0.02 -13.81
N GLU A 192 3.73 1.31 -13.74
CA GLU A 192 2.46 1.80 -13.18
C GLU A 192 1.29 1.60 -14.15
N THR A 193 1.52 1.73 -15.46
CA THR A 193 0.53 1.32 -16.48
C THR A 193 0.21 -0.16 -16.42
N ASN A 194 1.19 -1.03 -16.14
CA ASN A 194 0.96 -2.47 -16.01
C ASN A 194 0.09 -2.82 -14.79
N LEU A 195 0.24 -2.09 -13.69
CA LEU A 195 -0.54 -2.32 -12.47
C LEU A 195 -1.97 -1.82 -12.63
N GLN A 196 -2.16 -0.64 -13.22
CA GLN A 196 -3.48 -0.10 -13.57
C GLN A 196 -4.21 -0.97 -14.59
N GLU A 197 -3.49 -1.52 -15.58
CA GLU A 197 -4.05 -2.45 -16.56
C GLU A 197 -4.49 -3.78 -15.91
N LYS A 198 -3.72 -4.29 -14.93
CA LYS A 198 -4.11 -5.48 -14.16
C LYS A 198 -5.35 -5.24 -13.28
N ILE A 199 -5.45 -4.09 -12.62
CA ILE A 199 -6.62 -3.72 -11.82
C ILE A 199 -7.85 -3.62 -12.71
N GLN A 200 -7.76 -2.91 -13.84
CA GLN A 200 -8.86 -2.79 -14.81
C GLN A 200 -9.25 -4.14 -15.42
N LYS A 201 -8.29 -5.04 -15.63
CA LYS A 201 -8.55 -6.40 -16.13
C LYS A 201 -9.31 -7.24 -15.11
N LEU A 202 -8.94 -7.18 -13.83
CA LEU A 202 -9.63 -7.89 -12.75
C LEU A 202 -11.05 -7.35 -12.53
N GLU A 203 -11.24 -6.03 -12.56
CA GLU A 203 -12.59 -5.43 -12.49
C GLU A 203 -13.48 -5.87 -13.66
N LYS A 204 -12.92 -5.98 -14.86
CA LYS A 204 -13.67 -6.43 -16.04
C LYS A 204 -14.01 -7.92 -16.00
N GLU A 205 -13.14 -8.75 -15.43
CA GLU A 205 -13.41 -10.19 -15.25
C GLU A 205 -14.42 -10.47 -14.13
N LEU A 206 -14.42 -9.66 -13.07
CA LEU A 206 -15.36 -9.77 -11.94
C LEU A 206 -16.68 -9.01 -12.16
N SER A 207 -16.75 -8.11 -13.14
CA SER A 207 -17.99 -7.41 -13.50
C SER A 207 -18.94 -8.34 -14.22
N VAL A 208 -19.94 -8.82 -13.47
CA VAL A 208 -21.04 -9.63 -13.99
C VAL A 208 -21.71 -8.89 -15.15
N LYS A 209 -21.61 -9.43 -16.37
CA LYS A 209 -22.30 -8.89 -17.55
C LYS A 209 -23.80 -8.93 -17.32
N LYS A 210 -24.40 -7.79 -16.98
CA LYS A 210 -25.83 -7.66 -16.68
C LYS A 210 -26.73 -8.27 -17.76
N LYS A 211 -26.31 -8.24 -19.04
CA LYS A 211 -27.06 -8.79 -20.18
C LYS A 211 -27.03 -10.32 -20.31
N ASP A 212 -26.04 -10.99 -19.73
CA ASP A 212 -25.93 -12.45 -19.73
C ASP A 212 -26.59 -13.11 -18.52
N THR A 213 -27.01 -12.29 -17.54
CA THR A 213 -27.71 -12.78 -16.35
C THR A 213 -29.07 -13.37 -16.73
N SER A 214 -29.45 -14.45 -16.02
CA SER A 214 -30.76 -15.09 -16.15
C SER A 214 -31.91 -14.11 -15.94
N ASN A 215 -31.71 -13.07 -15.13
CA ASN A 215 -32.71 -12.05 -14.84
C ASN A 215 -32.96 -11.10 -16.04
N TYR A 216 -31.89 -10.62 -16.70
CA TYR A 216 -32.02 -9.80 -17.92
C TYR A 216 -32.53 -10.60 -19.12
N LYS A 217 -32.11 -11.86 -19.27
CA LYS A 217 -32.67 -12.76 -20.29
C LYS A 217 -34.17 -12.98 -20.08
N ARG A 218 -34.63 -13.10 -18.83
CA ARG A 218 -36.06 -13.21 -18.50
C ARG A 218 -36.84 -11.93 -18.78
N SER A 219 -36.27 -10.73 -18.59
CA SER A 219 -36.97 -9.48 -18.93
C SER A 219 -37.17 -9.27 -20.43
N LEU A 220 -36.47 -10.01 -21.29
CA LEU A 220 -36.62 -9.97 -22.75
C LEU A 220 -37.51 -11.09 -23.31
N THR A 221 -38.20 -11.86 -22.47
CA THR A 221 -39.15 -12.89 -22.95
C THR A 221 -40.51 -12.28 -23.31
N SER A 222 -40.54 -11.52 -24.40
CA SER A 222 -41.75 -11.44 -25.24
C SER A 222 -41.70 -12.65 -26.18
N ALA A 223 -42.78 -13.43 -26.26
CA ALA A 223 -42.85 -14.56 -27.17
C ALA A 223 -42.50 -14.11 -28.61
N PRO A 224 -41.59 -14.79 -29.32
CA PRO A 224 -41.29 -14.45 -30.71
C PRO A 224 -42.51 -14.83 -31.57
N ASP A 225 -43.29 -13.83 -31.97
CA ASP A 225 -44.44 -14.00 -32.86
C ASP A 225 -43.99 -13.71 -34.30
N ASP A 226 -43.61 -14.77 -35.04
CA ASP A 226 -43.14 -14.68 -36.43
C ASP A 226 -44.32 -14.60 -37.41
N ARG A 227 -45.28 -13.71 -37.12
CA ARG A 227 -46.38 -13.43 -38.05
C ARG A 227 -45.94 -12.39 -39.07
N PHE A 228 -45.79 -12.84 -40.32
CA PHE A 228 -45.47 -12.02 -41.51
C PHE A 228 -46.31 -10.73 -41.62
N SER A 229 -47.53 -10.74 -41.07
CA SER A 229 -48.44 -9.59 -41.02
C SER A 229 -47.93 -8.42 -40.18
N SER A 230 -47.18 -8.66 -39.08
CA SER A 230 -46.79 -7.60 -38.15
C SER A 230 -45.67 -6.70 -38.71
N LYS A 231 -44.69 -7.29 -39.40
CA LYS A 231 -43.63 -6.55 -40.11
C LYS A 231 -44.16 -5.81 -41.34
N ALA A 232 -45.12 -6.40 -42.06
CA ALA A 232 -45.73 -5.78 -43.23
C ALA A 232 -46.65 -4.60 -42.87
N MET A 233 -47.48 -4.72 -41.82
CA MET A 233 -48.42 -3.67 -41.40
C MET A 233 -47.72 -2.43 -40.86
N GLY A 234 -46.58 -2.60 -40.16
CA GLY A 234 -45.78 -1.46 -39.67
C GLY A 234 -45.17 -0.62 -40.80
N LEU A 235 -44.67 -1.27 -41.86
CA LEU A 235 -44.12 -0.58 -43.03
C LEU A 235 -45.20 0.16 -43.82
N VAL A 236 -46.35 -0.48 -44.03
CA VAL A 236 -47.49 0.11 -44.75
C VAL A 236 -48.03 1.34 -44.00
N GLY A 237 -48.18 1.25 -42.68
CA GLY A 237 -48.65 2.37 -41.86
C GLY A 237 -47.72 3.59 -41.91
N ALA A 238 -46.41 3.38 -41.82
CA ALA A 238 -45.43 4.46 -41.90
C ALA A 238 -45.45 5.16 -43.28
N LEU A 239 -45.61 4.37 -44.36
CA LEU A 239 -45.68 4.90 -45.72
C LEU A 239 -46.95 5.76 -45.93
N CYS A 240 -48.10 5.31 -45.45
CA CYS A 240 -49.36 6.06 -45.58
C CYS A 240 -49.30 7.43 -44.88
N ILE A 241 -48.72 7.49 -43.68
CA ILE A 241 -48.57 8.73 -42.93
C ILE A 241 -47.62 9.70 -43.65
N ALA A 242 -46.50 9.19 -44.17
CA ALA A 242 -45.51 10.00 -44.87
C ALA A 242 -46.08 10.67 -46.13
N ILE A 243 -46.93 9.97 -46.89
CA ILE A 243 -47.57 10.50 -48.10
C ILE A 243 -48.54 11.64 -47.73
N VAL A 244 -49.37 11.46 -46.70
CA VAL A 244 -50.34 12.48 -46.28
C VAL A 244 -49.64 13.74 -45.81
N VAL A 245 -48.60 13.60 -44.99
CA VAL A 245 -47.80 14.75 -44.49
C VAL A 245 -47.07 15.44 -45.64
N GLY A 246 -46.50 14.68 -46.58
CA GLY A 246 -45.85 15.24 -47.77
C GLY A 246 -46.80 16.04 -48.66
N PHE A 247 -48.05 15.60 -48.79
CA PHE A 247 -49.08 16.32 -49.55
C PHE A 247 -49.51 17.63 -48.88
N ILE A 248 -49.64 17.65 -47.56
CA ILE A 248 -49.92 18.89 -46.82
C ILE A 248 -48.79 19.90 -47.01
N ILE A 249 -47.54 19.45 -46.86
CA ILE A 249 -46.36 20.30 -47.05
C ILE A 249 -46.27 20.84 -48.49
N SER A 250 -46.61 20.03 -49.49
CA SER A 250 -46.54 20.46 -50.90
C SER A 250 -47.60 21.51 -51.24
N LEU A 251 -48.81 21.41 -50.69
CA LEU A 251 -49.84 22.44 -50.81
C LEU A 251 -49.43 23.76 -50.13
N ASP A 252 -48.80 23.68 -48.95
CA ASP A 252 -48.29 24.84 -48.24
C ASP A 252 -47.17 25.54 -49.02
N CYS A 253 -46.23 24.77 -49.61
CA CYS A 253 -45.17 25.31 -50.48
C CYS A 253 -45.72 26.07 -51.70
N VAL A 254 -46.77 25.58 -52.35
CA VAL A 254 -47.39 26.26 -53.49
C VAL A 254 -48.08 27.56 -53.05
N SER A 255 -48.71 27.58 -51.88
CA SER A 255 -49.35 28.79 -51.34
C SER A 255 -48.32 29.87 -50.97
N ILE A 256 -47.15 29.47 -50.48
CA ILE A 256 -46.04 30.36 -50.12
C ILE A 256 -45.35 30.90 -51.38
N CYS A 257 -45.12 30.07 -52.40
CA CYS A 257 -44.55 30.53 -53.67
C CYS A 257 -45.45 31.52 -54.42
N LYS A 258 -46.78 31.38 -54.35
CA LYS A 258 -47.72 32.38 -54.90
C LYS A 258 -47.74 33.70 -54.13
N LYS A 259 -47.27 33.72 -52.89
CA LYS A 259 -47.17 34.94 -52.06
C LYS A 259 -45.85 35.70 -52.26
N LEU A 260 -44.88 35.10 -52.95
CA LEU A 260 -43.53 35.64 -53.16
C LEU A 260 -43.27 36.06 -54.63
N SER A 261 -44.24 35.92 -55.52
CA SER A 261 -44.28 36.50 -56.87
C SER A 261 -45.29 37.62 -56.95
#